data_AF-A0A5S9M4C1-F1
#
_entry.id   AF-A0A5S9M4C1-F1
#
_cell.length_a   1.000
_cell.length_b   1.000
_cell.length_c   1.000
_cell.angle_alpha   90.00
_cell.angle_beta   90.00
_cell.angle_gamma   90.00
#
_symmetry.space_group_name_H-M   'P 1'
#
loop_
_entity.id
_entity.type
_entity.pdbx_description
1 polymer ?
#
loop_
_entity_poly.entity_id
_entity_poly.type
_entity_poly.pdbx_seq_one_letter_code
_entity_poly.pdbx_strand_id
1 'polypeptide(L)'
;MGRIIYKKITHTIRRSPTYILGEMDWIRFLSHHGISVAKPISSARGKDVETIPDQAGGAFLLRVYEKAPGRKVNEGDWNGELFEALGSYTGRMHQITKRYQVKRSSL
;
A
#
# COMPACT_ATOMS: atom_id res chain seq x y z
N MET A 1 4.14 23.83 -6.39
CA MET A 1 4.97 23.07 -5.44
C MET A 1 4.80 21.58 -5.75
N GLY A 2 5.87 20.83 -5.99
CA GLY A 2 5.80 19.43 -6.44
C GLY A 2 5.48 18.45 -5.30
N ARG A 3 4.68 17.42 -5.58
CA ARG A 3 4.34 16.36 -4.62
C ARG A 3 5.35 15.21 -4.71
N ILE A 4 5.92 14.78 -3.58
CA ILE A 4 6.80 13.60 -3.53
C ILE A 4 5.94 12.32 -3.46
N ILE A 5 6.25 11.35 -4.31
CA ILE A 5 5.57 10.07 -4.42
C ILE A 5 6.60 8.93 -4.47
N TYR A 6 6.20 7.72 -4.05
CA TYR A 6 7.04 6.54 -4.14
C TYR A 6 6.54 5.59 -5.23
N LYS A 7 7.39 5.33 -6.22
CA LYS A 7 7.14 4.32 -7.26
C LYS A 7 7.71 2.97 -6.83
N LYS A 8 6.92 1.91 -6.92
CA LYS A 8 7.37 0.53 -6.73
C LYS A 8 7.17 -0.25 -8.03
N ILE A 9 8.23 -0.92 -8.49
CA ILE A 9 8.23 -1.76 -9.69
C ILE A 9 8.48 -3.21 -9.27
N THR A 10 7.74 -4.15 -9.85
CA THR A 10 7.96 -5.60 -9.71
C THR A 10 7.69 -6.28 -11.07
N HIS A 11 7.82 -7.59 -11.15
CA HIS A 11 7.55 -8.37 -12.36
C HIS A 11 6.48 -9.45 -12.15
N THR A 12 5.79 -9.85 -13.23
CA THR A 12 4.76 -10.92 -13.22
C THR A 12 5.28 -12.27 -12.73
N ILE A 13 6.58 -12.53 -12.84
CA ILE A 13 7.25 -13.73 -12.29
C ILE A 13 6.96 -13.93 -10.79
N ARG A 14 6.70 -12.86 -10.02
CA ARG A 14 6.50 -12.96 -8.55
C ARG A 14 5.14 -12.46 -8.07
N ARG A 15 4.40 -11.70 -8.87
CA ARG A 15 3.13 -11.05 -8.48
C ARG A 15 2.22 -10.93 -9.69
N SER A 16 0.92 -11.16 -9.52
CA SER A 16 -0.07 -10.77 -10.53
C SER A 16 -0.59 -9.34 -10.29
N PRO A 17 -1.13 -8.66 -11.31
CA PRO A 17 -1.84 -7.39 -11.11
C PRO A 17 -2.98 -7.52 -10.11
N THR A 18 -3.77 -8.60 -10.19
CA THR A 18 -4.90 -8.86 -9.29
C THR A 18 -4.48 -9.01 -7.83
N TYR A 19 -3.33 -9.63 -7.57
CA TYR A 19 -2.78 -9.75 -6.22
C TYR A 19 -2.41 -8.38 -5.65
N ILE A 20 -1.80 -7.50 -6.45
CA ILE A 20 -1.47 -6.13 -6.04
C ILE A 20 -2.73 -5.29 -5.82
N LEU A 21 -3.77 -5.47 -6.63
CA LEU A 21 -5.05 -4.79 -6.42
C LEU A 21 -5.69 -5.18 -5.07
N GLY A 22 -5.50 -6.42 -4.61
CA GLY A 22 -5.91 -6.84 -3.26
C GLY A 22 -5.18 -6.08 -2.14
N GLU A 23 -3.87 -5.84 -2.29
CA GLU A 23 -3.11 -4.97 -1.37
C GLU A 23 -3.72 -3.56 -1.32
N MET A 24 -4.04 -3.01 -2.49
CA MET A 24 -4.56 -1.64 -2.59
C MET A 24 -5.97 -1.48 -2.04
N ASP A 25 -6.87 -2.44 -2.27
CA ASP A 25 -8.22 -2.41 -1.70
C ASP A 25 -8.16 -2.45 -0.16
N TRP A 26 -7.29 -3.30 0.40
CA TRP A 26 -7.08 -3.35 1.85
C TRP A 26 -6.48 -2.06 2.42
N ILE A 27 -5.47 -1.47 1.76
CA ILE A 27 -4.90 -0.16 2.17
C ILE A 27 -5.97 0.94 2.13
N ARG A 28 -6.80 0.98 1.09
CA ARG A 28 -7.91 1.94 1.00
C ARG A 28 -8.93 1.71 2.10
N PHE A 29 -9.27 0.45 2.40
CA PHE A 29 -10.16 0.09 3.52
C PHE A 29 -9.61 0.56 4.87
N LEU A 30 -8.33 0.31 5.16
CA LEU A 30 -7.67 0.78 6.37
C LEU A 30 -7.69 2.31 6.47
N SER A 31 -7.35 3.00 5.38
CA SER A 31 -7.39 4.47 5.34
C SER A 31 -8.80 5.01 5.57
N HIS A 32 -9.82 4.38 4.99
CA HIS A 32 -11.21 4.80 5.15
C HIS A 32 -11.66 4.69 6.61
N HIS A 33 -11.14 3.71 7.35
CA HIS A 33 -11.41 3.51 8.78
C HIS A 33 -10.42 4.23 9.71
N GLY A 34 -9.68 5.22 9.19
CA GLY A 34 -8.85 6.10 10.00
C GLY A 34 -7.50 5.54 10.43
N ILE A 35 -7.03 4.44 9.83
CA ILE A 35 -5.63 4.01 9.99
C ILE A 35 -4.75 4.82 9.04
N SER A 36 -3.70 5.44 9.58
CA SER A 36 -2.75 6.26 8.82
C SER A 36 -1.83 5.37 7.97
N VAL A 37 -2.14 5.24 6.68
CA VAL A 37 -1.36 4.47 5.70
C VAL A 37 -0.97 5.33 4.50
N ALA A 38 0.14 5.00 3.83
CA ALA A 38 0.50 5.60 2.56
C ALA A 38 -0.44 5.12 1.46
N LYS A 39 -1.30 6.00 0.94
CA LYS A 39 -2.38 5.61 0.02
C LYS A 39 -1.85 5.35 -1.40
N PRO A 40 -2.41 4.39 -2.14
CA PRO A 40 -2.13 4.21 -3.55
C PRO A 40 -2.63 5.42 -4.36
N ILE A 41 -1.87 5.82 -5.37
CA ILE A 41 -2.19 6.90 -6.30
C ILE A 41 -2.41 6.30 -7.68
N SER A 42 -3.57 6.58 -8.28
CA SER A 42 -3.88 6.13 -9.63
C SER A 42 -3.03 6.88 -10.67
N SER A 43 -2.64 6.20 -11.74
CA SER A 43 -1.88 6.79 -12.83
C SER A 43 -2.69 7.85 -13.59
N ALA A 44 -2.04 8.58 -14.51
CA ALA A 44 -2.73 9.49 -15.43
C ALA A 44 -3.81 8.79 -16.29
N ARG A 45 -3.75 7.46 -16.42
CA ARG A 45 -4.76 6.64 -17.10
C ARG A 45 -5.85 6.10 -16.16
N GLY A 46 -5.87 6.56 -14.91
CA GLY A 46 -6.80 6.10 -13.88
C GLY A 46 -6.53 4.67 -13.38
N LYS A 47 -5.34 4.10 -13.64
CA LYS A 47 -5.00 2.74 -13.22
C LYS A 47 -4.17 2.73 -11.94
N ASP A 48 -4.56 1.86 -11.02
CA ASP A 48 -3.85 1.62 -9.76
C ASP A 48 -2.58 0.77 -9.97
N VAL A 49 -2.61 -0.15 -10.95
CA VAL A 49 -1.44 -0.91 -11.40
C VAL A 49 -1.28 -0.74 -12.90
N GLU A 50 -0.12 -0.23 -13.30
CA GLU A 50 0.28 -0.15 -14.71
C GLU A 50 1.10 -1.37 -15.09
N THR A 51 0.77 -1.96 -16.24
CA THR A 51 1.44 -3.15 -16.77
C THR A 51 2.20 -2.77 -18.04
N ILE A 52 3.50 -3.04 -18.06
CA ILE A 52 4.38 -2.80 -19.22
C ILE A 52 4.93 -4.15 -19.68
N PRO A 53 4.56 -4.64 -20.88
CA PRO A 53 5.06 -5.90 -21.41
C PRO A 53 6.60 -5.95 -21.45
N ASP A 54 7.18 -7.08 -21.09
CA ASP A 54 8.64 -7.32 -21.14
C ASP A 54 9.14 -7.84 -22.50
N GLN A 55 8.21 -8.08 -23.44
CA GLN A 55 8.45 -8.68 -24.76
C GLN A 55 8.91 -10.15 -24.73
N ALA A 56 8.86 -10.81 -23.57
CA ALA A 56 9.27 -12.19 -23.33
C ALA A 56 8.16 -13.05 -22.67
N GLY A 57 6.91 -12.58 -22.72
CA GLY A 57 5.75 -13.28 -22.16
C GLY A 57 5.39 -12.89 -20.72
N GLY A 58 6.05 -11.87 -20.16
CA GLY A 58 5.77 -11.28 -18.86
C GLY A 58 5.48 -9.77 -18.93
N ALA A 59 5.48 -9.14 -17.76
CA ALA A 59 5.32 -7.69 -17.67
C ALA A 59 5.90 -7.12 -16.36
N PHE A 60 6.41 -5.90 -16.44
CA PHE A 60 6.64 -5.06 -15.28
C PHE A 60 5.32 -4.50 -14.76
N LEU A 61 5.16 -4.55 -13.44
CA LEU A 61 4.01 -4.03 -12.72
C LEU A 61 4.45 -2.81 -11.91
N LEU A 62 3.89 -1.66 -12.25
CA LEU A 62 4.22 -0.38 -11.66
C LEU A 62 3.04 0.11 -10.82
N ARG A 63 3.34 0.61 -9.62
CA ARG A 63 2.37 1.36 -8.82
C ARG A 63 3.03 2.48 -8.04
N VAL A 64 2.22 3.43 -7.60
CA VAL A 64 2.66 4.64 -6.91
C VAL A 64 1.88 4.81 -5.60
N TYR A 65 2.57 5.29 -4.57
CA TYR A 65 1.97 5.63 -3.28
C TYR A 65 2.38 7.04 -2.84
N GLU A 66 1.58 7.63 -1.97
CA GLU A 66 1.92 8.87 -1.26
C GLU A 66 3.20 8.69 -0.42
N LYS A 67 4.04 9.72 -0.33
CA LYS A 67 5.10 9.75 0.67
C LYS A 67 4.47 9.91 2.06
N ALA A 68 4.74 8.95 2.95
CA ALA A 68 4.38 9.10 4.35
C ALA A 68 5.10 10.32 4.96
N PRO A 69 4.39 11.15 5.76
CA PRO A 69 5.02 12.26 6.46
C PRO A 69 5.98 11.76 7.56
N GLY A 70 6.81 12.67 8.05
CA GLY A 70 7.78 12.36 9.11
C GLY A 70 9.06 11.70 8.59
N ARG A 71 9.72 10.94 9.48
CA ARG A 71 11.01 10.28 9.25
C ARG A 71 11.01 8.87 9.80
N LYS A 72 12.00 8.07 9.42
CA LYS A 72 12.29 6.81 10.12
C LYS A 72 12.68 7.11 11.57
N VAL A 73 12.36 6.18 12.46
CA VAL A 73 12.82 6.21 13.85
C VAL A 73 14.35 6.18 13.91
N ASN A 74 14.90 6.83 14.93
CA ASN A 74 16.34 6.80 15.26
C ASN A 74 16.52 6.30 16.70
N GLU A 75 17.77 6.26 17.17
CA GLU A 75 18.11 5.77 18.52
C GLU A 75 17.36 6.49 19.64
N GLY A 76 17.09 7.80 19.50
CA GLY A 76 16.35 8.58 20.50
C GLY A 76 14.87 8.23 20.61
N ASP A 77 14.28 7.71 19.53
CA ASP A 77 12.87 7.25 19.54
C ASP A 77 12.75 5.78 20.03
N TRP A 78 13.87 5.06 20.13
CA TRP A 78 13.87 3.61 20.37
C TRP A 78 13.71 3.27 21.86
N ASN A 79 12.50 3.43 22.35
CA ASN A 79 12.16 3.23 23.76
C ASN A 79 10.76 2.60 23.94
N GLY A 80 10.36 2.41 25.19
CA GLY A 80 9.08 1.78 25.55
C GLY A 80 7.85 2.47 24.94
N GLU A 81 7.86 3.80 24.81
CA GLU A 81 6.73 4.56 24.22
C GLU A 81 6.53 4.21 22.75
N LEU A 82 7.62 4.07 21.99
CA LEU A 82 7.55 3.62 20.59
C LEU A 82 6.97 2.21 20.51
N PHE A 83 7.39 1.29 21.39
CA PHE A 83 6.91 -0.09 21.36
C PHE A 83 5.43 -0.19 21.72
N GLU A 84 4.96 0.57 22.71
CA GLU A 84 3.54 0.67 23.05
C GLU A 84 2.74 1.28 21.89
N ALA A 85 3.24 2.34 21.26
CA ALA A 85 2.61 2.97 20.09
C ALA A 85 2.50 1.99 18.92
N LEU A 86 3.53 1.19 18.65
CA LEU A 86 3.51 0.13 17.63
C LEU A 86 2.46 -0.93 17.97
N GLY A 87 2.38 -1.36 19.24
CA GLY A 87 1.38 -2.32 19.72
C GLY A 87 -0.05 -1.79 19.55
N SER A 88 -0.31 -0.57 19.99
CA SER A 88 -1.62 0.10 19.85
C SER A 88 -2.01 0.27 18.39
N TYR A 89 -1.09 0.75 17.54
CA TYR A 89 -1.33 0.90 16.09
C TYR A 89 -1.64 -0.45 15.42
N THR A 90 -0.88 -1.49 15.73
CA THR A 90 -1.09 -2.84 15.20
C THR A 90 -2.42 -3.43 15.67
N GLY A 91 -2.76 -3.27 16.95
CA GLY A 91 -4.03 -3.71 17.52
C GLY A 91 -5.24 -3.06 16.84
N ARG A 92 -5.17 -1.75 16.57
CA ARG A 92 -6.21 -1.03 15.81
C ARG A 92 -6.37 -1.57 14.39
N MET A 93 -5.24 -1.84 13.72
CA MET A 93 -5.26 -2.44 12.37
C MET A 93 -5.92 -3.83 12.37
N HIS A 94 -5.58 -4.68 13.36
CA HIS A 94 -6.21 -5.99 13.54
C HIS A 94 -7.72 -5.88 13.85
N GLN A 95 -8.13 -4.94 14.69
CA GLN A 95 -9.54 -4.74 15.02
C GLN A 95 -10.35 -4.33 13.79
N ILE A 96 -9.84 -3.39 13.00
CA ILE A 96 -10.51 -2.89 11.79
C ILE A 96 -10.58 -3.97 10.72
N THR A 97 -9.50 -4.71 10.49
CA THR A 97 -9.46 -5.71 9.42
C THR A 97 -10.42 -6.88 9.62
N LYS A 98 -10.91 -7.13 10.85
CA LYS A 98 -11.97 -8.13 11.11
C LYS A 98 -13.27 -7.83 10.37
N ARG A 99 -13.49 -6.56 9.98
CA ARG A 99 -14.67 -6.11 9.23
C ARG A 99 -14.42 -6.01 7.73
N TYR A 100 -13.19 -6.28 7.28
CA TYR A 100 -12.84 -6.21 5.87
C TYR A 100 -13.54 -7.32 5.11
N GLN A 101 -14.21 -6.96 4.02
CA GLN A 101 -14.82 -7.90 3.10
C GLN A 101 -14.16 -7.73 1.74
N VAL A 102 -13.63 -8.83 1.20
CA VAL A 102 -13.07 -8.82 -0.15
C VAL A 102 -14.22 -8.57 -1.12
N LYS A 103 -14.10 -7.49 -1.90
CA LYS A 103 -15.03 -7.27 -3.02
C LYS A 103 -14.84 -8.41 -4.01
N ARG A 104 -15.90 -9.17 -4.27
CA ARG A 104 -15.90 -10.07 -5.42
C ARG A 104 -15.83 -9.19 -6.67
N SER A 105 -14.72 -9.23 -7.37
CA SER A 105 -14.62 -8.71 -8.73
C SER A 105 -15.56 -9.53 -9.60
N SER A 106 -16.67 -8.93 -10.04
CA SER A 106 -17.45 -9.40 -11.18
C SER A 106 -16.53 -9.36 -12.39
N LEU A 107 -16.12 -10.55 -12.85
CA LEU A 107 -15.62 -10.75 -14.20
C LEU A 107 -16.71 -10.39 -15.21
#